data_AF-A0A1R0KHJ9-F1
#
_entry.id   AF-A0A1R0KHJ9-F1
#
_cell.length_a   1.000
_cell.length_b   1.000
_cell.length_c   1.000
_cell.angle_alpha   90.00
_cell.angle_beta   90.00
_cell.angle_gamma   90.00
#
_symmetry.space_group_name_H-M   'P 1'
#
loop_
_entity.id
_entity.type
_entity.pdbx_description
1 polymer ?
#
loop_
_entity_poly.entity_id
_entity_poly.type
_entity_poly.pdbx_seq_one_letter_code
_entity_poly.pdbx_strand_id
1 'polypeptide(L)'
;MIHIEYVIAWSAFLGGWLLVAGPMYQGALELREESERFEDLRSVQTRRPAGGTPRSRWWWLVPPVAVIKERRRRKKIQREFMKTLTAGQRRTMTTFANKAKGWFIVCAGAFFIALKETWHLNHLYHWPLWTYLALVLVPLVLSFAHTSRGVRLTVLIMGAEE
;
A
#
# COMPACT_ATOMS: atom_id res chain seq x y z
N MET A 1 -8.81 -34.41 18.33
CA MET A 1 -8.26 -33.05 18.58
C MET A 1 -7.25 -32.63 17.52
N ILE A 2 -6.22 -33.43 17.24
CA ILE A 2 -5.17 -33.13 16.25
C ILE A 2 -5.71 -32.66 14.88
N HIS A 3 -6.71 -33.34 14.30
CA HIS A 3 -7.28 -32.93 13.01
C HIS A 3 -7.92 -31.53 13.00
N ILE A 4 -8.47 -31.08 14.13
CA ILE A 4 -9.14 -29.78 14.23
C ILE A 4 -8.10 -28.66 14.24
N GLU A 5 -6.95 -28.85 14.89
CA GLU A 5 -5.86 -27.85 14.94
C GLU A 5 -5.31 -27.55 13.55
N TYR A 6 -5.11 -28.58 12.72
CA TYR A 6 -4.69 -28.38 11.33
C TYR A 6 -5.71 -27.62 10.50
N VAL A 7 -7.00 -27.94 10.65
CA VAL A 7 -8.08 -27.23 9.95
C VAL A 7 -8.12 -25.76 10.36
N ILE A 8 -7.97 -25.46 11.66
CA ILE A 8 -7.91 -24.10 12.18
C ILE A 8 -6.70 -23.37 11.62
N ALA A 9 -5.51 -23.99 11.64
CA ALA A 9 -4.28 -23.36 11.16
C ALA A 9 -4.36 -23.03 9.66
N TRP A 10 -4.89 -23.93 8.84
CA TRP A 10 -5.13 -23.67 7.41
C TRP A 10 -6.18 -22.58 7.19
N SER A 11 -7.27 -22.60 7.96
CA SER A 11 -8.31 -21.57 7.87
C SER A 11 -7.77 -20.19 8.24
N ALA A 12 -6.95 -20.11 9.29
CA ALA A 12 -6.31 -18.87 9.74
C ALA A 12 -5.28 -18.37 8.72
N PHE A 13 -4.46 -19.26 8.16
CA PHE A 13 -3.53 -18.93 7.07
C PHE A 13 -4.26 -18.34 5.86
N LEU A 14 -5.27 -19.06 5.34
CA LEU A 14 -6.03 -18.61 4.16
C LEU A 14 -6.78 -17.31 4.45
N GLY A 15 -7.45 -17.22 5.60
CA GLY A 15 -8.17 -16.02 6.03
C GLY A 15 -7.25 -14.81 6.17
N GLY A 16 -6.06 -15.00 6.77
CA GLY A 16 -5.05 -13.94 6.89
C GLY A 16 -4.63 -13.37 5.54
N TRP A 17 -4.34 -14.24 4.56
CA TRP A 17 -3.96 -13.80 3.21
C TRP A 17 -5.12 -13.19 2.41
N LEU A 18 -6.35 -13.65 2.60
CA LEU A 18 -7.54 -13.00 2.04
C LEU A 18 -7.75 -11.59 2.59
N LEU A 19 -7.48 -11.39 3.89
CA LEU A 19 -7.51 -10.06 4.52
C LEU A 19 -6.40 -9.14 4.00
N VAL A 20 -5.35 -9.66 3.37
CA VAL A 20 -4.37 -8.85 2.63
C VAL A 20 -4.89 -8.52 1.24
N ALA A 21 -5.34 -9.54 0.50
CA ALA A 21 -5.76 -9.41 -0.88
C ALA A 21 -6.97 -8.48 -1.06
N GLY A 22 -7.99 -8.61 -0.20
CA GLY A 22 -9.25 -7.85 -0.30
C GLY A 22 -9.05 -6.34 -0.16
N PRO A 23 -8.53 -5.84 0.98
CA PRO A 23 -8.23 -4.43 1.18
C PRO A 23 -7.24 -3.85 0.17
N MET A 24 -6.30 -4.65 -0.32
CA MET A 24 -5.36 -4.20 -1.35
C MET A 24 -6.05 -3.98 -2.69
N TYR A 25 -6.92 -4.90 -3.09
CA TYR A 25 -7.74 -4.76 -4.29
C TYR A 25 -8.73 -3.59 -4.18
N GLN A 26 -9.47 -3.52 -3.07
CA GLN A 26 -10.43 -2.46 -2.81
C GLN A 26 -9.75 -1.08 -2.77
N GLY A 27 -8.61 -0.97 -2.10
CA GLY A 27 -7.83 0.25 -2.08
C GLY A 27 -7.33 0.65 -3.47
N ALA A 28 -6.93 -0.31 -4.30
CA ALA A 28 -6.53 -0.02 -5.68
C ALA A 28 -7.69 0.48 -6.55
N LEU A 29 -8.90 -0.09 -6.40
CA LEU A 29 -10.10 0.37 -7.09
C LEU A 29 -10.48 1.79 -6.67
N GLU A 30 -10.60 2.06 -5.37
CA GLU A 30 -10.99 3.39 -4.89
C GLU A 30 -9.96 4.48 -5.24
N LEU A 31 -8.67 4.13 -5.27
CA LEU A 31 -7.63 5.05 -5.72
C LEU A 31 -7.70 5.28 -7.22
N ARG A 32 -8.06 4.26 -8.00
CA ARG A 32 -8.24 4.40 -9.45
C ARG A 32 -9.42 5.31 -9.77
N GLU A 33 -10.58 5.10 -9.15
CA GLU A 33 -11.76 5.96 -9.32
C GLU A 33 -11.44 7.43 -8.99
N GLU A 34 -10.68 7.68 -7.92
CA GLU A 34 -10.20 9.02 -7.65
C GLU A 34 -9.16 9.47 -8.69
N SER A 35 -8.32 8.60 -9.22
CA SER A 35 -7.31 8.95 -10.24
C SER A 35 -7.90 9.30 -11.61
N GLU A 36 -9.06 8.76 -11.98
CA GLU A 36 -9.77 9.12 -13.21
C GLU A 36 -10.32 10.55 -13.10
N ARG A 37 -10.77 10.97 -11.90
CA ARG A 37 -11.06 12.39 -11.60
C ARG A 37 -9.81 13.28 -11.61
N PHE A 38 -8.63 12.69 -11.71
CA PHE A 38 -7.32 13.35 -11.77
C PHE A 38 -6.71 13.36 -13.18
N GLU A 39 -7.40 12.96 -14.26
CA GLU A 39 -6.83 13.11 -15.62
C GLU A 39 -6.40 14.56 -15.92
N ASP A 40 -7.06 15.54 -15.29
CA ASP A 40 -6.67 16.96 -15.26
C ASP A 40 -5.29 17.25 -14.62
N LEU A 41 -4.73 16.36 -13.79
CA LEU A 41 -3.47 16.58 -13.06
C LEU A 41 -2.20 16.18 -13.83
N ARG A 42 -2.28 15.59 -15.03
CA ARG A 42 -1.08 15.48 -15.90
C ARG A 42 -0.47 16.86 -16.17
N SER A 43 -1.31 17.90 -16.23
CA SER A 43 -0.91 19.31 -16.31
C SER A 43 -0.21 19.86 -15.04
N VAL A 44 -0.33 19.17 -13.91
CA VAL A 44 0.22 19.56 -12.60
C VAL A 44 1.58 18.91 -12.33
N GLN A 45 1.87 17.76 -12.93
CA GLN A 45 3.15 17.07 -12.77
C GLN A 45 4.33 17.93 -13.25
N THR A 46 4.11 18.77 -14.26
CA THR A 46 5.06 19.77 -14.78
C THR A 46 5.30 20.95 -13.84
N ARG A 47 4.43 21.19 -12.84
CA ARG A 47 4.53 22.30 -11.87
C ARG A 47 5.20 21.92 -10.56
N ARG A 48 5.62 20.66 -10.38
CA ARG A 48 6.27 20.23 -9.13
C ARG A 48 7.58 21.01 -8.96
N PRO A 49 7.73 21.85 -7.91
CA PRO A 49 8.94 22.62 -7.74
C PRO A 49 10.13 21.68 -7.59
N ALA A 50 11.20 21.95 -8.34
CA ALA A 50 12.46 21.20 -8.25
C ALA A 50 12.85 21.10 -6.77
N GLY A 51 12.99 19.86 -6.28
CA GLY A 51 13.20 19.60 -4.86
C GLY A 51 14.38 20.41 -4.34
N GLY A 52 14.12 21.38 -3.46
CA GLY A 52 15.12 22.33 -3.00
C GLY A 52 16.41 21.69 -2.48
N THR A 53 17.49 22.49 -2.48
CA THR A 53 18.90 22.16 -2.21
C THR A 53 19.12 20.89 -1.37
N PRO A 54 19.91 19.92 -1.86
CA PRO A 54 20.21 18.70 -1.11
C PRO A 54 20.82 19.05 0.24
N ARG A 55 20.28 18.46 1.31
CA ARG A 55 20.74 18.73 2.67
C ARG A 55 22.07 18.02 2.92
N SER A 56 22.98 18.70 3.59
CA SER A 56 24.25 18.16 4.05
C SER A 56 24.06 16.79 4.73
N ARG A 57 24.76 15.76 4.22
CA ARG A 57 24.68 14.36 4.71
C ARG A 57 25.10 14.23 6.18
N TRP A 58 25.81 15.22 6.72
CA TRP A 58 26.27 15.28 8.11
C TRP A 58 25.16 15.21 9.14
N TRP A 59 23.91 15.57 8.81
CA TRP A 59 22.79 15.40 9.74
C TRP A 59 22.48 13.92 10.05
N TRP A 60 22.91 12.97 9.21
CA TRP A 60 22.74 11.53 9.48
C TRP A 60 23.62 11.00 10.62
N LEU A 61 24.65 11.75 11.04
CA LEU A 61 25.41 11.43 12.26
C LEU A 61 24.54 11.55 13.53
N VAL A 62 23.40 12.28 13.45
CA VAL A 62 22.40 12.35 14.52
C VAL A 62 21.02 11.98 13.94
N PRO A 63 20.69 10.68 13.84
CA PRO A 63 19.50 10.20 13.13
C PRO A 63 18.17 10.85 13.56
N PRO A 64 17.89 11.08 14.86
CA PRO A 64 16.66 11.76 15.27
C PRO A 64 16.52 13.16 14.66
N VAL A 65 17.62 13.91 14.61
CA VAL A 65 17.65 15.27 14.07
C VAL A 65 17.47 15.24 12.55
N ALA A 66 18.09 14.29 11.85
CA ALA A 66 17.88 14.08 10.42
C ALA A 66 16.40 13.82 10.08
N VAL A 67 15.74 12.94 10.83
CA VAL A 67 14.33 12.59 10.62
C VAL A 67 13.42 13.80 10.84
N ILE A 68 13.61 14.56 11.92
CA ILE A 68 12.83 15.78 12.19
C ILE A 68 13.00 16.80 11.05
N LYS A 69 14.25 16.99 10.61
CA LYS A 69 14.62 17.92 9.55
C LYS A 69 14.02 17.54 8.20
N GLU A 70 14.03 16.27 7.86
CA GLU A 70 13.42 15.75 6.63
C GLU A 70 11.90 15.84 6.69
N ARG A 71 11.27 15.51 7.84
CA ARG A 71 9.83 15.70 8.06
C ARG A 71 9.42 17.16 7.86
N ARG A 72 10.16 18.12 8.43
CA ARG A 72 9.89 19.56 8.26
C ARG A 72 10.02 19.99 6.80
N ARG A 73 11.06 19.53 6.09
CA ARG A 73 11.27 19.80 4.66
C ARG A 73 10.13 19.28 3.81
N ARG A 74 9.75 18.01 3.98
CA ARG A 74 8.62 17.38 3.27
C ARG A 74 7.33 18.16 3.50
N LYS A 75 7.04 18.56 4.74
CA LYS A 75 5.89 19.41 5.05
C LYS A 75 5.95 20.77 4.34
N LYS A 76 7.12 21.43 4.27
CA LYS A 76 7.27 22.71 3.56
C LYS A 76 7.03 22.55 2.06
N ILE A 77 7.69 21.59 1.43
CA ILE A 77 7.53 21.30 -0.01
C ILE A 77 6.08 20.95 -0.33
N GLN A 78 5.45 20.11 0.49
CA GLN A 78 4.05 19.75 0.34
C GLN A 78 3.14 20.98 0.47
N ARG A 79 3.36 21.85 1.46
CA ARG A 79 2.58 23.09 1.63
C ARG A 79 2.72 24.03 0.43
N GLU A 80 3.93 24.25 -0.07
CA GLU A 80 4.14 25.11 -1.24
C GLU A 80 3.50 24.52 -2.49
N PHE A 81 3.64 23.21 -2.71
CA PHE A 81 2.95 22.53 -3.81
C PHE A 81 1.43 22.64 -3.69
N MET A 82 0.85 22.44 -2.51
CA MET A 82 -0.59 22.59 -2.28
C MET A 82 -1.10 24.01 -2.58
N LYS A 83 -0.29 25.06 -2.38
CA LYS A 83 -0.68 26.44 -2.73
C LYS A 83 -0.80 26.66 -4.24
N THR A 84 -0.06 25.91 -5.06
CA THR A 84 -0.13 26.00 -6.52
C THR A 84 -1.38 25.33 -7.12
N LEU A 85 -2.17 24.65 -6.30
CA LEU A 85 -3.37 23.92 -6.70
C LEU A 85 -4.65 24.70 -6.42
N THR A 86 -5.64 24.55 -7.29
CA THR A 86 -6.98 25.09 -7.06
C THR A 86 -7.62 24.43 -5.81
N ALA A 87 -8.67 25.05 -5.26
CA ALA A 87 -9.36 24.50 -4.09
C ALA A 87 -9.93 23.09 -4.37
N GLY A 88 -10.46 22.86 -5.58
CA GLY A 88 -10.91 21.55 -6.05
C GLY A 88 -9.77 20.52 -6.06
N GLN A 89 -8.67 20.83 -6.74
CA GLN A 89 -7.50 19.93 -6.84
C GLN A 89 -6.90 19.56 -5.47
N ARG A 90 -6.86 20.52 -4.53
CA ARG A 90 -6.40 20.26 -3.15
C ARG A 90 -7.33 19.28 -2.43
N ARG A 91 -8.64 19.42 -2.59
CA ARG A 91 -9.62 18.53 -1.98
C ARG A 91 -9.46 17.12 -2.52
N THR A 92 -9.40 16.95 -3.85
CA THR A 92 -9.22 15.64 -4.49
C THR A 92 -7.91 14.99 -4.06
N MET A 93 -6.80 15.73 -4.00
CA MET A 93 -5.51 15.20 -3.52
C MET A 93 -5.49 14.82 -2.04
N THR A 94 -6.23 15.54 -1.22
CA THR A 94 -6.37 15.19 0.20
C THR A 94 -7.22 13.92 0.36
N THR A 95 -8.32 13.80 -0.38
CA THR A 95 -9.18 12.61 -0.38
C THR A 95 -8.43 11.38 -0.87
N PHE A 96 -7.74 11.46 -2.01
CA PHE A 96 -6.90 10.38 -2.54
C PHE A 96 -5.86 9.94 -1.50
N ALA A 97 -5.11 10.89 -0.92
CA ALA A 97 -4.09 10.57 0.07
C ALA A 97 -4.67 9.95 1.35
N ASN A 98 -5.87 10.35 1.77
CA ASN A 98 -6.53 9.78 2.95
C ASN A 98 -7.03 8.36 2.67
N LYS A 99 -7.66 8.11 1.52
CA LYS A 99 -8.05 6.76 1.08
C LYS A 99 -6.84 5.84 0.98
N ALA A 100 -5.76 6.28 0.33
CA ALA A 100 -4.53 5.51 0.18
C ALA A 100 -3.95 5.10 1.54
N LYS A 101 -3.87 6.05 2.48
CA LYS A 101 -3.38 5.77 3.84
C LYS A 101 -4.29 4.83 4.60
N GLY A 102 -5.60 5.00 4.51
CA GLY A 102 -6.57 4.14 5.16
C GLY A 102 -6.37 2.68 4.74
N TRP A 103 -6.42 2.44 3.43
CA TRP A 103 -6.21 1.10 2.88
C TRP A 103 -4.81 0.54 3.15
N PHE A 104 -3.77 1.37 3.11
CA PHE A 104 -2.42 0.95 3.47
C PHE A 104 -2.33 0.44 4.92
N ILE A 105 -2.94 1.15 5.88
CA ILE A 105 -2.92 0.73 7.30
C ILE A 105 -3.66 -0.60 7.47
N VAL A 106 -4.81 -0.76 6.82
CA VAL A 106 -5.59 -2.01 6.86
C VAL A 106 -4.80 -3.17 6.25
N CYS A 107 -4.21 -2.99 5.07
CA CYS A 107 -3.36 -3.99 4.42
C CYS A 107 -2.15 -4.38 5.28
N ALA A 108 -1.50 -3.39 5.91
CA ALA A 108 -0.34 -3.63 6.78
C ALA A 108 -0.74 -4.44 8.02
N GLY A 109 -1.87 -4.12 8.65
CA GLY A 109 -2.40 -4.88 9.77
C GLY A 109 -2.73 -6.33 9.38
N ALA A 110 -3.43 -6.52 8.27
CA ALA A 110 -3.74 -7.84 7.74
C ALA A 110 -2.47 -8.64 7.39
N PHE A 111 -1.45 -7.99 6.84
CA PHE A 111 -0.18 -8.62 6.50
C PHE A 111 0.52 -9.16 7.75
N PHE A 112 0.55 -8.41 8.86
CA PHE A 112 1.12 -8.91 10.11
C PHE A 112 0.35 -10.10 10.68
N ILE A 113 -0.99 -10.09 10.58
CA ILE A 113 -1.81 -11.25 10.95
C ILE A 113 -1.43 -12.46 10.07
N ALA A 114 -1.38 -12.28 8.75
CA ALA A 114 -1.01 -13.33 7.81
C ALA A 114 0.39 -13.91 8.10
N LEU A 115 1.38 -13.07 8.41
CA LEU A 115 2.73 -13.52 8.80
C LEU A 115 2.70 -14.39 10.06
N LYS A 116 1.93 -13.99 11.08
CA LYS A 116 1.79 -14.73 12.34
C LYS A 116 1.07 -16.06 12.12
N GLU A 117 -0.01 -16.11 11.35
CA GLU A 117 -0.72 -17.36 11.08
C GLU A 117 0.09 -18.30 10.17
N THR A 118 0.84 -17.76 9.21
CA THR A 118 1.78 -18.55 8.38
C THR A 118 2.90 -19.15 9.24
N TRP A 119 3.40 -18.40 10.23
CA TRP A 119 4.39 -18.93 11.17
C TRP A 119 3.81 -20.04 12.04
N HIS A 120 2.59 -19.85 12.56
CA HIS A 120 1.90 -20.87 13.35
C HIS A 120 1.69 -22.17 12.55
N LEU A 121 1.23 -22.08 11.30
CA LEU A 121 1.10 -23.22 10.40
C LEU A 121 2.44 -23.93 10.17
N ASN A 122 3.50 -23.16 9.87
CA ASN A 122 4.83 -23.72 9.65
C ASN A 122 5.37 -24.45 10.90
N HIS A 123 5.12 -23.90 12.09
CA HIS A 123 5.54 -24.49 13.35
C HIS A 123 4.76 -25.78 13.68
N LEU A 124 3.45 -25.80 13.42
CA LEU A 124 2.59 -26.97 13.65
C LEU A 124 3.06 -28.19 12.85
N TYR A 125 3.52 -27.97 11.62
CA TYR A 125 4.08 -29.03 10.77
C TYR A 125 5.59 -29.25 10.96
N HIS A 126 6.25 -28.50 11.84
CA HIS A 126 7.71 -28.52 12.05
C HIS A 126 8.53 -28.36 10.76
N TRP A 127 8.04 -27.56 9.81
CA TRP A 127 8.72 -27.37 8.54
C TRP A 127 9.93 -26.43 8.63
N PRO A 128 10.95 -26.58 7.77
CA PRO A 128 12.14 -25.73 7.75
C PRO A 128 11.83 -24.27 7.38
N LEU A 129 12.70 -23.32 7.74
CA LEU A 129 12.44 -21.88 7.53
C LEU A 129 12.12 -21.48 6.07
N TRP A 130 12.66 -22.18 5.07
CA TRP A 130 12.41 -21.84 3.67
C TRP A 130 10.95 -22.07 3.25
N THR A 131 10.23 -23.03 3.85
CA THR A 131 8.80 -23.23 3.56
C THR A 131 7.98 -22.06 4.08
N TYR A 132 8.33 -21.52 5.25
CA TYR A 132 7.72 -20.30 5.76
C TYR A 132 7.91 -19.13 4.78
N LEU A 133 9.13 -18.92 4.28
CA LEU A 133 9.39 -17.86 3.30
C LEU A 133 8.59 -18.07 2.01
N ALA A 134 8.49 -19.30 1.51
CA ALA A 134 7.68 -19.63 0.34
C ALA A 134 6.19 -19.36 0.59
N LEU A 135 5.65 -19.80 1.74
CA LEU A 135 4.27 -19.59 2.16
C LEU A 135 3.94 -18.11 2.44
N VAL A 136 4.94 -17.25 2.61
CA VAL A 136 4.75 -15.80 2.67
C VAL A 136 4.82 -15.18 1.29
N LEU A 137 5.85 -15.51 0.51
CA LEU A 137 6.11 -14.88 -0.79
C LEU A 137 5.06 -15.24 -1.84
N VAL A 138 4.64 -16.50 -1.91
CA VAL A 138 3.66 -16.97 -2.91
C VAL A 138 2.32 -16.24 -2.79
N PRO A 139 1.61 -16.27 -1.64
CA PRO A 139 0.32 -15.59 -1.52
C PRO A 139 0.45 -14.06 -1.59
N LEU A 140 1.58 -13.48 -1.16
CA LEU A 140 1.84 -12.06 -1.35
C LEU A 140 1.89 -11.69 -2.85
N VAL A 141 2.69 -12.42 -3.64
CA VAL A 141 2.77 -12.23 -5.09
C VAL A 141 1.41 -12.46 -5.75
N LEU A 142 0.67 -13.50 -5.34
CA LEU A 142 -0.68 -13.76 -5.85
C LEU A 142 -1.65 -12.62 -5.52
N SER A 143 -1.56 -12.04 -4.33
CA SER A 143 -2.40 -10.90 -3.93
C SER A 143 -2.12 -9.69 -4.81
N PHE A 144 -0.84 -9.38 -5.07
CA PHE A 144 -0.43 -8.30 -5.99
C PHE A 144 -0.87 -8.59 -7.43
N ALA A 145 -0.67 -9.82 -7.90
CA ALA A 145 -1.07 -10.24 -9.24
C ALA A 145 -2.60 -10.14 -9.41
N HIS A 146 -3.38 -10.61 -8.44
CA HIS A 146 -4.83 -10.50 -8.40
C HIS A 146 -5.27 -9.03 -8.48
N THR A 147 -4.66 -8.17 -7.66
CA THR A 147 -4.97 -6.73 -7.65
C THR A 147 -4.65 -6.08 -9.00
N SER A 148 -3.48 -6.34 -9.56
CA SER A 148 -3.06 -5.76 -10.84
C SER A 148 -3.94 -6.21 -12.01
N ARG A 149 -4.32 -7.50 -12.05
CA ARG A 149 -5.20 -8.06 -13.08
C ARG A 149 -6.63 -7.56 -12.94
N GLY A 150 -7.17 -7.54 -11.73
CA GLY A 150 -8.53 -7.06 -11.46
C GLY A 150 -8.69 -5.61 -11.91
N VAL A 151 -7.75 -4.74 -11.52
CA VAL A 151 -7.75 -3.34 -11.95
C VAL A 151 -7.68 -3.22 -13.47
N ARG A 152 -6.83 -4.00 -14.15
CA ARG A 152 -6.70 -4.00 -15.63
C ARG A 152 -7.96 -4.49 -16.33
N LEU A 153 -8.63 -5.51 -15.79
CA LEU A 153 -9.85 -6.06 -16.38
C LEU A 153 -10.99 -5.04 -16.32
N THR A 154 -11.13 -4.34 -15.20
CA THR A 154 -12.13 -3.27 -15.06
C THR A 154 -11.88 -2.13 -16.06
N VAL A 155 -10.62 -1.81 -16.40
CA VAL A 155 -10.29 -0.84 -17.46
C VAL A 155 -10.79 -1.32 -18.83
N LEU A 156 -10.56 -2.60 -19.16
CA LEU A 156 -10.95 -3.14 -20.46
C LEU A 156 -12.46 -3.20 -20.66
N ILE A 157 -13.22 -3.48 -19.60
CA ILE A 157 -14.69 -3.53 -19.66
C ILE A 157 -15.26 -2.11 -19.79
N MET A 158 -14.80 -1.16 -18.99
CA MET A 158 -15.31 0.22 -19.03
C MET A 158 -14.89 0.97 -20.31
N GLY A 159 -13.69 0.72 -20.83
CA GLY A 159 -13.24 1.32 -22.09
C GLY A 159 -13.82 0.67 -23.36
N ALA A 160 -14.60 -0.41 -23.22
CA ALA A 160 -15.35 -1.01 -24.31
C ALA A 160 -16.80 -0.48 -24.41
N GLU A 161 -17.21 0.38 -23.46
CA GLU A 161 -18.53 1.02 -23.44
C GLU A 161 -18.51 2.48 -23.96
N GLU A 162 -17.36 2.96 -24.47
CA GLU A 162 -17.22 4.24 -25.20
C GLU A 162 -17.17 4.03 -26.73
#